data_AF-A0A540KAZ7-F1
#
_entry.id   AF-A0A540KAZ7-F1
#
_cell.length_a   1.000
_cell.length_b   1.000
_cell.length_c   1.000
_cell.angle_alpha   90.00
_cell.angle_beta   90.00
_cell.angle_gamma   90.00
#
_symmetry.space_group_name_H-M   'P 1'
#
loop_
_entity.id
_entity.type
_entity.pdbx_description
1 polymer ?
#
loop_
_entity_poly.entity_id
_entity_poly.type
_entity_poly.pdbx_seq_one_letter_code
_entity_poly.pdbx_strand_id
1 'polypeptide(L)'
;MQGRPRKPAKPEELLASAARAEALRALQSQFFSNHHNKVHTDGALQLSGGLIEQNPEFYITWNYRKLVVQQNLNRCSESDPDALKSIIDQELRLVCTHLIIRLWNVEIVFCFVGMKLEFIGLLN
;
A
#
# COMPACT_ATOMS: atom_id res chain seq x y z
N MET A 1 -14.41 -9.55 -13.37
CA MET A 1 -15.71 -8.92 -13.04
C MET A 1 -16.68 -10.00 -12.58
N GLN A 2 -16.80 -10.24 -11.28
CA GLN A 2 -17.87 -11.10 -10.77
C GLN A 2 -19.18 -10.32 -10.84
N GLY A 3 -20.18 -10.83 -11.56
CA GLY A 3 -21.47 -10.18 -11.65
C GLY A 3 -22.09 -10.08 -10.27
N ARG A 4 -22.25 -8.86 -9.74
CA ARG A 4 -23.01 -8.66 -8.52
C ARG A 4 -24.48 -9.00 -8.80
N PRO A 5 -25.15 -9.81 -7.96
CA PRO A 5 -26.59 -10.01 -8.06
C PRO A 5 -27.30 -8.65 -8.08
N ARG A 6 -28.14 -8.41 -9.10
CA ARG A 6 -28.86 -7.15 -9.27
C ARG A 6 -30.05 -7.10 -8.30
N LYS A 7 -29.78 -6.97 -7.00
CA LYS A 7 -30.80 -6.56 -6.03
C LYS A 7 -30.92 -5.03 -6.11
N PRO A 8 -32.13 -4.46 -6.06
CA PRO A 8 -32.29 -3.01 -5.95
C PRO A 8 -31.62 -2.56 -4.65
N ALA A 9 -30.64 -1.67 -4.75
CA ALA A 9 -29.93 -1.14 -3.60
C ALA A 9 -30.88 -0.28 -2.76
N LYS A 10 -30.81 -0.41 -1.44
CA LYS A 10 -31.57 0.46 -0.54
C LYS A 10 -31.03 1.90 -0.64
N PRO A 11 -31.84 2.94 -0.41
CA PRO A 11 -31.38 4.32 -0.42
C PRO A 11 -30.16 4.57 0.47
N GLU A 12 -30.13 3.93 1.64
CA GLU A 12 -28.99 4.00 2.58
C GLU A 12 -27.70 3.41 2.01
N GLU A 13 -27.78 2.27 1.30
CA GLU A 13 -26.62 1.61 0.67
C GLU A 13 -26.07 2.44 -0.50
N LEU A 14 -26.96 3.11 -1.25
CA LEU A 14 -26.58 4.03 -2.31
C LEU A 14 -25.81 5.23 -1.74
N LEU A 15 -26.32 5.87 -0.69
CA LEU A 15 -25.66 6.99 -0.02
C LEU A 15 -24.29 6.57 0.56
N ALA A 16 -24.23 5.41 1.23
CA ALA A 16 -22.98 4.88 1.75
C ALA A 16 -21.96 4.55 0.64
N SER A 17 -22.42 4.01 -0.50
CA SER A 17 -21.54 3.73 -1.64
C SER A 17 -21.02 5.02 -2.30
N ALA A 18 -21.84 6.05 -2.40
CA ALA A 18 -21.46 7.34 -2.95
C ALA A 18 -20.42 8.03 -2.07
N ALA A 19 -20.63 8.04 -0.75
CA ALA A 19 -19.67 8.58 0.22
C ALA A 19 -18.32 7.85 0.17
N ARG A 20 -18.33 6.51 0.07
CA ARG A 20 -17.10 5.72 -0.10
C ARG A 20 -16.38 6.04 -1.42
N ALA A 21 -17.12 6.21 -2.52
CA ALA A 21 -16.54 6.57 -3.80
C ALA A 21 -15.92 7.98 -3.79
N GLU A 22 -16.55 8.93 -3.10
CA GLU A 22 -16.01 10.28 -2.94
C GLU A 22 -14.74 10.30 -2.09
N ALA A 23 -14.74 9.61 -0.94
CA ALA A 23 -13.56 9.48 -0.10
C ALA A 23 -12.39 8.83 -0.85
N LEU A 24 -12.66 7.80 -1.66
CA LEU A 24 -11.65 7.15 -2.48
C LEU A 24 -11.08 8.10 -3.54
N ARG A 25 -11.91 8.90 -4.21
CA ARG A 25 -11.45 9.90 -5.20
C ARG A 25 -10.56 10.96 -4.56
N ALA A 26 -10.91 11.44 -3.36
CA ALA A 26 -10.11 12.41 -2.63
C ALA A 26 -8.71 11.86 -2.30
N LEU A 27 -8.65 10.61 -1.82
CA LEU A 27 -7.39 9.91 -1.55
C LEU A 27 -6.57 9.69 -2.83
N GLN A 28 -7.22 9.27 -3.92
CA GLN A 28 -6.55 9.09 -5.21
C GLN A 28 -5.95 10.40 -5.74
N SER A 29 -6.67 11.52 -5.62
CA SER A 29 -6.19 12.82 -6.05
C SER A 29 -4.90 13.22 -5.33
N GLN A 30 -4.88 13.09 -3.99
CA GLN A 30 -3.68 13.36 -3.19
C GLN A 30 -2.54 12.38 -3.51
N PHE A 31 -2.86 11.09 -3.68
CA PHE A 31 -1.90 10.06 -4.08
C PHE A 31 -1.20 10.42 -5.39
N PHE A 32 -1.98 10.77 -6.43
CA PHE A 32 -1.41 11.10 -7.74
C PHE A 32 -0.57 12.37 -7.71
N SER A 33 -0.96 13.36 -6.90
CA SER A 33 -0.14 14.57 -6.68
C SER A 33 1.22 14.20 -6.06
N ASN A 34 1.23 13.42 -4.97
CA ASN A 34 2.46 13.00 -4.33
C ASN A 34 3.34 12.11 -5.23
N HIS A 35 2.70 11.21 -5.99
CA HIS A 35 3.38 10.37 -6.98
C HIS A 35 4.04 11.18 -8.09
N HIS A 36 3.31 12.16 -8.66
CA HIS A 36 3.84 13.04 -9.70
C HIS A 36 5.01 13.88 -9.20
N ASN A 37 4.89 14.39 -7.97
CA ASN A 37 5.91 15.24 -7.34
C ASN A 37 7.03 14.45 -6.65
N LYS A 38 7.03 13.10 -6.72
CA LYS A 38 8.01 12.21 -6.08
C LYS A 38 8.22 12.51 -4.58
N VAL A 39 7.13 12.83 -3.88
CA VAL A 39 7.16 13.11 -2.45
C VAL A 39 7.29 11.79 -1.69
N HIS A 40 8.34 11.59 -0.91
CA HIS A 40 8.57 10.33 -0.20
C HIS A 40 8.68 10.55 1.30
N THR A 41 7.56 10.99 1.89
CA THR A 41 7.44 11.28 3.32
C THR A 41 6.64 10.18 4.05
N ASP A 42 6.67 10.17 5.38
CA ASP A 42 5.83 9.27 6.19
C ASP A 42 4.33 9.43 5.89
N GLY A 43 3.90 10.66 5.57
CA GLY A 43 2.54 10.93 5.12
C GLY A 43 2.18 10.21 3.81
N ALA A 44 3.15 10.04 2.89
CA ALA A 44 2.95 9.26 1.67
C ALA A 44 2.82 7.75 1.95
N LEU A 45 3.51 7.23 2.98
CA LEU A 45 3.29 5.86 3.46
C LEU A 45 1.89 5.69 4.04
N GLN A 46 1.43 6.59 4.90
CA GLN A 46 0.08 6.46 5.46
C GLN A 46 -0.99 6.55 4.36
N LEU A 47 -0.83 7.50 3.44
CA LEU A 47 -1.76 7.71 2.33
C LEU A 47 -1.83 6.51 1.38
N SER A 48 -0.68 5.95 0.98
CA SER A 48 -0.64 4.74 0.15
C SER A 48 -1.20 3.52 0.88
N GLY A 49 -1.02 3.42 2.20
CA GLY A 49 -1.57 2.34 3.01
C GLY A 49 -3.10 2.38 3.05
N GLY A 50 -3.69 3.53 3.34
CA GLY A 50 -5.15 3.71 3.34
C GLY A 50 -5.79 3.48 1.96
N LEU A 51 -5.05 3.72 0.87
CA LEU A 51 -5.50 3.44 -0.48
C LEU A 51 -5.50 1.93 -0.80
N ILE A 52 -4.50 1.20 -0.31
CA ILE A 52 -4.44 -0.27 -0.42
C ILE A 52 -5.55 -0.93 0.40
N GLU A 53 -5.86 -0.42 1.59
CA GLU A 53 -6.96 -0.93 2.42
C GLU A 53 -8.31 -0.84 1.70
N GLN A 54 -8.54 0.23 0.93
CA GLN A 54 -9.76 0.41 0.17
C GLN A 54 -9.76 -0.31 -1.19
N ASN A 55 -8.61 -0.36 -1.86
CA ASN A 55 -8.46 -0.98 -3.17
C ASN A 55 -7.09 -1.66 -3.33
N PRO A 56 -6.94 -2.90 -2.84
CA PRO A 56 -5.66 -3.61 -2.83
C PRO A 56 -5.21 -4.04 -4.24
N GLU A 57 -6.11 -4.02 -5.24
CA GLU A 57 -5.79 -4.36 -6.63
C GLU A 57 -5.06 -3.22 -7.37
N PHE A 58 -4.96 -2.04 -6.75
CA PHE A 58 -4.38 -0.88 -7.39
C PHE A 58 -2.84 -0.94 -7.41
N TYR A 59 -2.29 -1.60 -8.42
CA TYR A 59 -0.86 -1.91 -8.54
C TYR A 59 0.06 -0.66 -8.52
N ILE A 60 -0.41 0.48 -9.03
CA ILE A 60 0.37 1.74 -9.04
C ILE A 60 0.68 2.18 -7.60
N THR A 61 -0.25 1.98 -6.67
CA THR A 61 -0.04 2.30 -5.25
C THR A 61 1.02 1.42 -4.62
N TRP A 62 1.02 0.13 -4.92
CA TRP A 62 2.08 -0.77 -4.46
C TRP A 62 3.45 -0.37 -5.02
N ASN A 63 3.52 -0.02 -6.31
CA ASN A 63 4.77 0.41 -6.94
C ASN A 63 5.34 1.68 -6.30
N TYR A 64 4.50 2.69 -6.11
CA TYR A 64 4.90 3.90 -5.42
C TYR A 64 5.31 3.64 -3.97
N ARG A 65 4.53 2.83 -3.24
CA ARG A 65 4.82 2.50 -1.85
C ARG A 65 6.18 1.83 -1.69
N LYS A 66 6.56 0.91 -2.57
CA LYS A 66 7.90 0.30 -2.58
C LYS A 66 9.00 1.35 -2.60
N LEU A 67 8.89 2.36 -3.46
CA LEU A 67 9.87 3.44 -3.57
C LEU A 67 9.94 4.26 -2.27
N VAL A 68 8.79 4.60 -1.69
CA VAL A 68 8.72 5.38 -0.44
C VAL A 68 9.34 4.57 0.72
N VAL A 69 9.02 3.28 0.84
CA VAL A 69 9.61 2.40 1.87
C VAL A 69 11.12 2.34 1.70
N GLN A 70 11.61 2.04 0.49
CA GLN A 70 13.06 1.98 0.22
C GLN A 70 13.79 3.26 0.63
N GLN A 71 13.22 4.43 0.34
CA GLN A 71 13.83 5.69 0.76
C GLN A 71 13.84 5.90 2.28
N ASN A 72 12.78 5.48 2.97
CA ASN A 72 12.76 5.54 4.43
C ASN A 72 13.74 4.55 5.06
N LEU A 73 13.88 3.33 4.51
CA LEU A 73 14.87 2.36 4.97
C LEU A 73 16.30 2.88 4.78
N ASN A 74 16.62 3.44 3.60
CA ASN A 74 17.93 4.04 3.32
C ASN A 74 18.24 5.23 4.25
N ARG A 75 17.21 5.95 4.70
CA ARG A 75 17.35 7.05 5.65
C ARG A 75 17.59 6.56 7.07
N CYS A 76 16.97 5.45 7.47
CA CYS A 76 17.00 4.93 8.83
C CYS A 76 18.14 3.91 9.09
N SER A 77 18.72 3.30 8.05
CA SER A 77 19.64 2.16 8.18
C SER A 77 20.88 2.42 9.04
N GLU A 78 21.32 3.67 9.15
CA GLU A 78 22.51 4.04 9.94
C GLU A 78 22.18 4.73 11.28
N SER A 79 20.93 5.16 11.49
CA SER A 79 20.57 6.07 12.59
C SER A 79 19.72 5.42 13.68
N ASP A 80 18.82 4.49 13.34
CA ASP A 80 17.89 3.89 14.31
C ASP A 80 17.37 2.50 13.87
N PRO A 81 17.91 1.41 14.44
CA PRO A 81 17.47 0.04 14.12
C PRO A 81 16.04 -0.28 14.61
N ASP A 82 15.53 0.40 15.64
CA ASP A 82 14.18 0.16 16.14
C ASP A 82 13.13 0.81 15.23
N ALA A 83 13.41 2.02 14.72
CA ALA A 83 12.58 2.64 13.69
C ALA A 83 12.54 1.80 12.41
N LEU A 84 13.69 1.24 12.00
CA LEU A 84 13.78 0.34 10.86
C LEU A 84 12.86 -0.89 11.04
N LYS A 85 12.94 -1.53 12.20
CA LYS A 85 12.11 -2.70 12.52
C LYS A 85 10.63 -2.35 12.50
N SER A 86 10.24 -1.19 13.04
CA SER A 86 8.86 -0.72 13.04
C SER A 86 8.31 -0.54 11.63
N ILE A 87 9.08 0.04 10.71
CA ILE A 87 8.68 0.21 9.30
C ILE A 87 8.45 -1.16 8.67
N ILE A 88 9.39 -2.10 8.84
CA ILE A 88 9.29 -3.45 8.29
C ILE A 88 8.06 -4.19 8.85
N ASP A 89 7.82 -4.11 10.16
CA ASP A 89 6.67 -4.75 10.81
C ASP A 89 5.34 -4.18 10.29
N GLN A 90 5.28 -2.87 10.04
CA GLN A 90 4.10 -2.23 9.45
C GLN A 90 3.87 -2.69 8.01
N GLU A 91 4.92 -2.79 7.19
CA GLU A 91 4.82 -3.29 5.82
C GLU A 91 4.37 -4.76 5.77
N LEU A 92 4.94 -5.61 6.64
CA LEU A 92 4.56 -7.02 6.74
C LEU A 92 3.10 -7.18 7.10
N ARG A 93 2.59 -6.41 8.08
CA ARG A 93 1.18 -6.42 8.45
C ARG A 93 0.30 -6.05 7.26
N LEU A 94 0.62 -4.96 6.56
CA LEU A 94 -0.18 -4.47 5.45
C LEU A 94 -0.20 -5.47 4.28
N VAL A 95 0.95 -6.08 3.97
CA VAL A 95 1.08 -7.15 2.98
C VAL A 95 0.26 -8.38 3.38
N CYS A 96 0.41 -8.89 4.60
CA CYS A 96 -0.32 -10.07 5.06
C CYS A 96 -1.83 -9.85 5.04
N THR A 97 -2.31 -8.68 5.47
CA THR A 97 -3.75 -8.39 5.50
C THR A 97 -4.36 -8.32 4.10
N HIS A 98 -3.65 -7.78 3.10
CA HIS A 98 -4.24 -7.47 1.80
C HIS A 98 -3.84 -8.43 0.66
N LEU A 99 -2.69 -9.09 0.73
CA LEU A 99 -2.24 -10.06 -0.29
C LEU A 99 -2.80 -11.47 -0.05
N ILE A 100 -3.19 -11.82 1.18
CA ILE A 100 -3.86 -13.12 1.45
C ILE A 100 -5.24 -13.19 0.75
N ILE A 101 -5.87 -12.05 0.45
CA ILE A 101 -7.23 -12.00 -0.12
C ILE A 101 -7.25 -12.31 -1.63
N ARG A 102 -6.11 -12.22 -2.35
CA ARG A 102 -6.04 -12.41 -3.81
C ARG A 102 -4.67 -12.96 -4.25
N LEU A 103 -4.20 -14.06 -3.67
CA LEU A 103 -2.96 -14.73 -4.11
C LEU A 103 -3.05 -15.18 -5.57
N TRP A 104 -2.64 -14.32 -6.51
CA TRP A 104 -1.81 -14.61 -7.68
C TRP A 104 -1.46 -13.29 -8.41
N ASN A 105 -0.55 -12.52 -7.82
CA ASN A 105 0.35 -11.66 -8.61
C ASN A 105 1.77 -11.95 -8.11
N VAL A 106 2.39 -12.92 -8.78
CA VAL A 106 3.66 -13.55 -8.42
C VAL A 106 4.81 -12.53 -8.28
N GLU A 107 4.71 -11.37 -8.94
CA GLU A 107 5.76 -10.33 -8.87
C GLU A 107 5.78 -9.50 -7.58
N ILE A 108 4.65 -9.36 -6.86
CA ILE A 108 4.63 -8.60 -5.60
C ILE A 108 5.28 -9.41 -4.47
N VAL A 109 5.07 -10.74 -4.46
CA VAL A 109 5.73 -11.65 -3.53
C VAL A 109 7.23 -11.72 -3.82
N PHE A 110 7.63 -11.72 -5.09
CA PHE A 110 9.04 -11.75 -5.49
C PHE A 110 9.81 -10.48 -5.06
N CYS A 111 9.17 -9.30 -5.08
CA CYS A 111 9.80 -8.06 -4.59
C CYS A 111 10.05 -8.06 -3.07
N PHE A 112 9.13 -8.60 -2.27
CA PHE A 112 9.30 -8.64 -0.80
C PHE A 112 10.24 -9.76 -0.33
N VAL A 113 10.22 -10.91 -1.01
CA VAL A 113 11.22 -11.97 -0.77
C VAL A 113 12.60 -11.53 -1.23
N GLY A 114 12.70 -10.79 -2.35
CA GLY A 114 13.93 -10.17 -2.84
C GLY A 114 14.55 -9.16 -1.85
N MET A 115 13.75 -8.23 -1.31
CA MET A 115 14.23 -7.29 -0.28
C MET A 115 14.72 -8.01 0.99
N LYS A 116 14.11 -9.14 1.38
CA LYS A 116 14.57 -9.92 2.54
C LYS A 116 15.89 -10.65 2.28
N LEU A 117 16.14 -11.07 1.03
CA LEU A 117 17.38 -11.76 0.64
C LEU A 117 18.56 -10.80 0.46
N GLU A 118 18.34 -9.60 -0.09
CA GLU A 118 19.39 -8.58 -0.19
C GLU A 118 19.78 -8.01 1.18
N PHE A 119 18.82 -7.86 2.11
CA PHE A 119 19.10 -7.38 3.47
C PHE A 119 19.87 -8.40 4.33
N ILE A 120 19.70 -9.70 4.09
CA ILE A 120 20.50 -10.77 4.75
C ILE A 120 21.89 -10.86 4.12
N GLY A 121 22.03 -10.57 2.82
CA GLY A 121 23.33 -10.56 2.12
C GLY A 121 24.25 -9.39 2.51
N LEU A 122 23.70 -8.28 2.99
CA LEU A 122 24.44 -7.10 3.46
C LEU A 122 24.87 -7.16 4.93
N LEU A 123 24.50 -8.24 5.64
CA LEU A 123 24.86 -8.51 7.04
C LEU A 123 25.95 -9.58 7.20
N ASN A 124 26.62 -10.00 6.11
CA ASN A 124 27.82 -10.86 6.14
C ASN A 124 29.05 -10.12 5.64
#